data_AF-A0A0U2WN05-F1
#
_entry.id   AF-A0A0U2WN05-F1
#
_cell.length_a   1.000
_cell.length_b   1.000
_cell.length_c   1.000
_cell.angle_alpha   90.00
_cell.angle_beta   90.00
_cell.angle_gamma   90.00
#
_symmetry.space_group_name_H-M   'P 1'
#
loop_
_entity.id
_entity.type
_entity.pdbx_description
1 polymer ?
#
loop_
_entity_poly.entity_id
_entity_poly.type
_entity_poly.pdbx_seq_one_letter_code
_entity_poly.pdbx_strand_id
1 'polypeptide(L)'
;MNRSRTLVPLIFALTLLLSISLSPWWNPWNYSLSALGSASNGLGGAVFNGGLALTSWELEKGSSSDLLLLIALGIGLVAAINIDFGLAHFIVSVLLFLLLYAYVLSNASIEGYVGTALSIGLWISHFLYGVPPGVAIPELSAIALALYYYVTRP
;
A
#
# COMPACT_ATOMS: atom_id res chain seq x y z
N MET A 1 2.42 23.25 -4.75
CA MET A 1 2.02 21.86 -4.47
C MET A 1 1.93 21.68 -2.96
N ASN A 2 0.88 21.02 -2.47
CA ASN A 2 0.77 20.67 -1.05
C ASN A 2 1.96 19.77 -0.66
N ARG A 3 2.68 20.11 0.41
CA ARG A 3 3.92 19.44 0.85
C ARG A 3 3.74 17.92 1.00
N SER A 4 2.56 17.49 1.47
CA SER A 4 2.20 16.07 1.62
C SER A 4 2.22 15.30 0.30
N ARG A 5 1.83 15.93 -0.82
CA ARG A 5 1.80 15.29 -2.14
C ARG A 5 3.16 14.87 -2.66
N THR A 6 4.22 15.51 -2.18
CA THR A 6 5.60 15.13 -2.51
C THR A 6 6.18 14.20 -1.44
N LEU A 7 5.91 14.46 -0.16
CA LEU A 7 6.51 13.69 0.94
C LEU A 7 5.95 12.27 1.06
N VAL A 8 4.64 12.07 0.93
CA VAL A 8 3.99 10.76 1.04
C VAL A 8 4.61 9.73 0.07
N PRO A 9 4.67 9.97 -1.25
CA PRO A 9 5.28 9.01 -2.18
C PRO A 9 6.79 8.84 -1.93
N LEU A 10 7.49 9.90 -1.54
CA LEU A 10 8.93 9.85 -1.28
C LEU A 10 9.25 8.99 -0.04
N ILE A 11 8.56 9.21 1.07
CA ILE A 11 8.71 8.43 2.30
C ILE A 11 8.41 6.96 2.02
N PHE A 12 7.28 6.68 1.37
CA PHE A 12 6.90 5.32 1.03
C PHE A 12 7.95 4.63 0.16
N ALA A 13 8.38 5.28 -0.94
CA ALA A 13 9.36 4.70 -1.85
C ALA A 13 10.73 4.46 -1.18
N LEU A 14 11.24 5.43 -0.41
CA LEU A 14 12.54 5.30 0.25
C LEU A 14 12.54 4.19 1.30
N THR A 15 11.49 4.13 2.13
CA THR A 15 11.39 3.11 3.20
C THR A 15 11.10 1.73 2.63
N LEU A 16 10.33 1.63 1.56
CA LEU A 16 10.14 0.37 0.83
C LEU A 16 11.47 -0.14 0.25
N LEU A 17 12.19 0.69 -0.48
CA LEU A 17 13.47 0.30 -1.10
C LEU A 17 14.52 -0.09 -0.04
N LEU A 18 14.57 0.65 1.07
CA LEU A 18 15.46 0.33 2.19
C LEU A 18 15.05 -0.97 2.89
N SER A 19 13.75 -1.22 3.07
CA SER A 19 13.29 -2.48 3.63
C SER A 19 13.64 -3.66 2.73
N ILE A 20 13.44 -3.54 1.41
CA ILE A 20 13.83 -4.57 0.43
C ILE A 20 15.34 -4.83 0.48
N SER A 21 16.18 -3.79 0.53
CA SER A 21 17.64 -3.98 0.57
C SER A 21 18.12 -4.65 1.85
N LEU A 22 17.39 -4.48 2.96
CA LEU A 22 17.62 -5.16 4.24
C LEU A 22 17.00 -6.57 4.30
N SER A 23 16.27 -6.99 3.26
CA SER A 23 15.51 -8.25 3.22
C SER A 23 15.90 -9.11 2.01
N PRO A 24 17.12 -9.71 1.97
CA PRO A 24 17.60 -10.45 0.79
C PRO A 24 16.74 -11.65 0.39
N TRP A 25 15.91 -12.15 1.30
CA TRP A 25 14.98 -13.25 1.07
C TRP A 25 13.72 -12.82 0.30
N TRP A 26 13.41 -11.52 0.26
CA TRP A 26 12.16 -11.03 -0.28
C TRP A 26 12.16 -11.10 -1.81
N ASN A 27 11.05 -11.60 -2.35
CA ASN A 27 10.80 -11.72 -3.77
C ASN A 27 9.33 -11.37 -4.06
N PRO A 28 9.05 -10.37 -4.92
CA PRO A 28 7.67 -9.95 -5.20
C PRO A 28 6.82 -11.02 -5.90
N TRP A 29 7.45 -12.04 -6.49
CA TRP A 29 6.74 -13.13 -7.16
C TRP A 29 6.18 -14.17 -6.18
N ASN A 30 6.82 -14.32 -5.02
CA ASN A 30 6.53 -15.40 -4.08
C ASN A 30 5.92 -14.93 -2.75
N TYR A 31 6.06 -13.64 -2.43
CA TYR A 31 5.66 -13.09 -1.13
C TYR A 31 4.69 -11.92 -1.28
N SER A 32 4.07 -11.51 -0.18
CA SER A 32 3.37 -10.23 -0.10
C SER A 32 4.38 -9.08 0.07
N LEU A 33 3.96 -7.86 -0.25
CA LEU A 33 4.70 -6.65 0.10
C LEU A 33 4.73 -6.52 1.62
N SER A 34 3.60 -6.80 2.28
CA SER A 34 3.48 -6.76 3.74
C SER A 34 4.38 -7.75 4.50
N ALA A 35 4.89 -8.80 3.83
CA ALA A 35 5.86 -9.72 4.40
C ALA A 35 7.15 -9.00 4.82
N LEU A 36 7.51 -7.91 4.13
CA LEU A 36 8.60 -7.04 4.52
C LEU A 36 8.42 -6.48 5.93
N GLY A 37 7.18 -6.28 6.38
CA GLY A 37 6.80 -5.78 7.71
C GLY A 37 6.78 -6.81 8.84
N SER A 38 7.12 -8.08 8.59
CA SER A 38 7.20 -9.09 9.65
C SER A 38 8.25 -8.72 10.70
N ALA A 39 7.94 -8.95 11.97
CA ALA A 39 8.87 -8.76 13.08
C ALA A 39 10.09 -9.69 12.96
N SER A 40 9.93 -10.87 12.34
CA SER A 40 11.06 -11.78 12.09
C SER A 40 12.05 -11.22 11.07
N ASN A 41 11.67 -10.19 10.30
CA ASN A 41 12.55 -9.48 9.37
C ASN A 41 13.46 -8.44 10.08
N GLY A 42 13.36 -8.31 11.41
CA GLY A 42 14.22 -7.44 12.20
C GLY A 42 14.17 -5.98 11.74
N LEU A 43 15.33 -5.41 11.40
CA LEU A 43 15.43 -4.02 10.96
C LEU A 43 14.65 -3.75 9.67
N GLY A 44 14.58 -4.69 8.73
CA GLY A 44 13.80 -4.55 7.50
C GLY A 44 12.30 -4.37 7.79
N GLY A 45 11.79 -5.13 8.75
CA GLY A 45 10.42 -5.02 9.26
C GLY A 45 10.14 -3.70 9.97
N ALA A 46 11.05 -3.28 10.85
CA ALA A 46 10.95 -2.00 11.53
C ALA A 46 10.94 -0.81 10.55
N VAL A 47 11.80 -0.85 9.52
CA VAL A 47 11.86 0.19 8.48
C VAL A 47 10.57 0.22 7.66
N PHE A 48 10.04 -0.93 7.25
CA PHE A 48 8.81 -1.01 6.47
C PHE A 48 7.61 -0.45 7.24
N ASN A 49 7.36 -0.97 8.45
CA ASN A 49 6.23 -0.54 9.28
C ASN A 49 6.40 0.92 9.73
N GLY A 50 7.62 1.34 10.08
CA GLY A 50 7.91 2.74 10.40
C GLY A 50 7.66 3.66 9.21
N GLY A 51 8.00 3.23 7.99
CA GLY A 51 7.68 3.94 6.76
C GLY A 51 6.19 4.10 6.53
N LEU A 52 5.41 3.03 6.69
CA LEU A 52 3.94 3.09 6.62
C LEU A 52 3.37 4.05 7.68
N ALA A 53 3.85 3.98 8.93
CA ALA A 53 3.40 4.87 10.00
C ALA A 53 3.71 6.36 9.69
N LEU A 54 4.90 6.66 9.15
CA LEU A 54 5.25 8.02 8.72
C LEU A 54 4.42 8.47 7.51
N THR A 55 4.18 7.60 6.55
CA THR A 55 3.29 7.88 5.41
C THR A 55 1.87 8.19 5.88
N SER A 56 1.32 7.40 6.81
CA SER A 56 0.02 7.66 7.46
C SER A 56 0.00 9.06 8.08
N TRP A 57 1.00 9.38 8.90
CA TRP A 57 1.08 10.65 9.61
C TRP A 57 1.17 11.86 8.68
N GLU A 58 1.98 11.78 7.64
CA GLU A 58 2.13 12.87 6.66
C GLU A 58 0.89 13.02 5.77
N LEU A 59 0.21 11.93 5.45
CA LEU A 59 -1.07 11.98 4.73
C LEU A 59 -2.17 12.63 5.59
N GLU A 60 -2.24 12.27 6.87
CA GLU A 60 -3.20 12.83 7.83
C GLU A 60 -3.02 14.34 8.01
N LYS A 61 -1.81 14.81 8.29
CA LYS A 61 -1.50 16.25 8.42
C LYS A 61 -1.84 17.05 7.17
N GLY A 62 -1.66 16.42 6.01
CA GLY A 62 -1.70 17.08 4.72
C GLY A 62 -3.07 17.10 4.07
N SER A 63 -4.08 16.47 4.67
CA SER A 63 -5.39 16.23 4.06
C SER A 63 -6.54 16.74 4.93
N SER A 64 -7.55 17.29 4.28
CA SER A 64 -8.87 17.58 4.88
C SER A 64 -9.97 16.71 4.28
N SER A 65 -9.62 15.73 3.43
CA SER A 65 -10.57 14.81 2.81
C SER A 65 -10.79 13.60 3.73
N ASP A 66 -12.04 13.35 4.12
CA ASP A 66 -12.43 12.20 4.95
C ASP A 66 -11.92 10.89 4.37
N LEU A 67 -11.98 10.71 3.04
CA LEU A 67 -11.52 9.49 2.38
C LEU A 67 -9.99 9.31 2.50
N LEU A 68 -9.22 10.39 2.32
CA LEU A 68 -7.77 10.34 2.52
C LEU A 68 -7.39 10.16 4.00
N LEU A 69 -8.19 10.70 4.94
CA LEU A 69 -7.99 10.47 6.37
C LEU A 69 -8.28 9.01 6.75
N LEU A 70 -9.31 8.38 6.16
CA LEU A 70 -9.57 6.95 6.31
C LEU A 70 -8.45 6.09 5.70
N ILE A 71 -7.90 6.49 4.56
CA ILE A 71 -6.73 5.84 3.96
C ILE A 71 -5.52 5.97 4.89
N ALA A 72 -5.25 7.17 5.43
CA ALA A 72 -4.18 7.37 6.40
C ALA A 72 -4.35 6.42 7.60
N LEU A 73 -5.54 6.38 8.20
CA LEU A 73 -5.85 5.43 9.27
C LEU A 73 -5.61 3.98 8.85
N GLY A 74 -6.04 3.57 7.66
CA GLY A 74 -5.81 2.23 7.13
C GLY A 74 -4.32 1.90 6.99
N ILE A 75 -3.51 2.82 6.46
CA ILE A 75 -2.05 2.67 6.37
C ILE A 75 -1.44 2.53 7.77
N GLY A 76 -1.86 3.37 8.73
CA GLY A 76 -1.40 3.30 10.11
C GLY A 76 -1.78 1.99 10.81
N LEU A 77 -2.98 1.46 10.55
CA LEU A 77 -3.41 0.16 11.06
C LEU A 77 -2.60 -0.99 10.47
N VAL A 78 -2.30 -0.98 9.17
CA VAL A 78 -1.42 -1.97 8.53
C VAL A 78 0.00 -1.90 9.09
N ALA A 79 0.48 -0.69 9.41
CA ALA A 79 1.79 -0.49 10.05
C ALA A 79 1.84 -1.09 11.47
N ALA A 80 0.77 -0.92 12.25
CA ALA A 80 0.69 -1.37 13.63
C ALA A 80 0.37 -2.87 13.76
N ILE A 81 -0.54 -3.36 12.92
CA ILE A 81 -0.98 -4.75 12.85
C ILE A 81 -0.24 -5.38 11.67
N ASN A 82 1.03 -5.74 11.88
CA ASN A 82 1.86 -6.32 10.84
C ASN A 82 1.40 -7.73 10.44
N ILE A 83 2.05 -8.33 9.43
CA ILE A 83 1.66 -9.64 8.88
C ILE A 83 1.64 -10.78 9.91
N ASP A 84 2.40 -10.67 11.01
CA ASP A 84 2.47 -11.71 12.04
C ASP A 84 1.15 -11.86 12.82
N PHE A 85 0.26 -10.86 12.74
CA PHE A 85 -1.10 -10.90 13.31
C PHE A 85 -2.10 -11.70 12.46
N GLY A 86 -1.67 -12.28 11.34
CA GLY A 86 -2.47 -13.20 10.53
C GLY A 86 -3.79 -12.59 10.05
N LEU A 87 -4.92 -13.15 10.50
CA LEU A 87 -6.26 -12.73 10.05
C LEU A 87 -6.54 -11.25 10.31
N ALA A 88 -6.05 -10.69 11.43
CA ALA A 88 -6.27 -9.27 11.72
C ALA A 88 -5.59 -8.37 10.69
N HIS A 89 -4.34 -8.68 10.32
CA HIS A 89 -3.61 -7.99 9.26
C HIS A 89 -4.31 -8.10 7.90
N PHE A 90 -4.80 -9.30 7.58
CA PHE A 90 -5.55 -9.53 6.35
C PHE A 90 -6.79 -8.63 6.26
N ILE A 91 -7.59 -8.55 7.33
CA ILE A 91 -8.81 -7.73 7.37
C ILE A 91 -8.47 -6.24 7.16
N VAL A 92 -7.51 -5.70 7.91
CA VAL A 92 -7.14 -4.28 7.77
C VAL A 92 -6.54 -3.96 6.41
N SER A 93 -5.80 -4.90 5.81
CA SER A 93 -5.25 -4.75 4.46
C SER A 93 -6.35 -4.72 3.40
N VAL A 94 -7.34 -5.62 3.46
CA VAL A 94 -8.49 -5.62 2.55
C VAL A 94 -9.25 -4.30 2.64
N LEU A 95 -9.52 -3.81 3.85
CA LEU A 95 -10.17 -2.51 4.05
C LEU A 95 -9.36 -1.37 3.45
N LEU A 96 -8.03 -1.35 3.65
CA LEU A 96 -7.15 -0.36 3.03
C LEU A 96 -7.25 -0.40 1.50
N PHE A 97 -7.12 -1.57 0.87
CA PHE A 97 -7.18 -1.67 -0.59
C PHE A 97 -8.53 -1.25 -1.17
N LEU A 98 -9.64 -1.56 -0.50
CA LEU A 98 -10.97 -1.06 -0.88
C LEU A 98 -11.04 0.47 -0.83
N LEU A 99 -10.46 1.10 0.22
CA LEU A 99 -10.39 2.56 0.32
C LEU A 99 -9.51 3.17 -0.77
N LEU A 100 -8.37 2.54 -1.11
CA LEU A 100 -7.52 2.99 -2.22
C LEU A 100 -8.27 2.97 -3.56
N TYR A 101 -9.03 1.90 -3.84
CA TYR A 101 -9.87 1.84 -5.04
C TYR A 101 -10.99 2.88 -5.00
N ALA A 102 -11.66 3.06 -3.86
CA ALA A 102 -12.67 4.10 -3.70
C ALA A 102 -12.09 5.49 -4.00
N TYR A 103 -10.87 5.77 -3.54
CA TYR A 103 -10.18 7.03 -3.81
C TYR A 103 -9.82 7.24 -5.28
N VAL A 104 -9.32 6.20 -5.95
CA VAL A 104 -9.07 6.26 -7.39
C VAL A 104 -10.38 6.51 -8.13
N LEU A 105 -11.44 5.77 -7.80
CA LEU A 105 -12.75 5.87 -8.46
C LEU A 105 -13.46 7.20 -8.20
N SER A 106 -13.32 7.80 -7.01
CA SER A 106 -13.89 9.13 -6.72
C SER A 106 -13.25 10.25 -7.53
N ASN A 107 -12.06 10.01 -8.08
CA ASN A 107 -11.30 10.96 -8.88
C ASN A 107 -11.10 10.46 -10.33
N ALA A 108 -11.76 9.37 -10.73
CA ALA A 108 -11.37 8.59 -11.89
C ALA A 108 -11.65 9.30 -13.21
N SER A 109 -10.62 9.30 -14.07
CA SER A 109 -10.77 9.39 -15.51
C SER A 109 -10.83 7.98 -16.13
N ILE A 110 -10.91 7.87 -17.46
CA ILE A 110 -10.94 6.57 -18.15
C ILE A 110 -9.75 5.68 -17.74
N GLU A 111 -8.57 6.29 -17.56
CA GLU A 111 -7.36 5.63 -17.10
C GLU A 111 -7.51 5.06 -15.68
N GLY A 112 -8.30 5.72 -14.82
CA GLY A 112 -8.59 5.26 -13.46
C GLY A 112 -9.49 4.04 -13.44
N TYR A 113 -10.54 4.04 -14.26
CA TYR A 113 -11.39 2.86 -14.42
C TYR A 113 -10.61 1.67 -14.99
N VAL A 114 -9.83 1.89 -16.04
CA VAL A 114 -8.98 0.84 -16.65
C VAL A 114 -7.94 0.35 -15.64
N GLY A 115 -7.23 1.25 -14.96
CA GLY A 115 -6.23 0.91 -13.96
C GLY A 115 -6.80 0.10 -12.80
N THR A 116 -7.96 0.50 -12.27
CA THR A 116 -8.66 -0.24 -11.21
C THR A 116 -9.10 -1.61 -11.70
N ALA A 117 -9.66 -1.72 -12.91
CA ALA A 117 -10.05 -3.00 -13.49
C ALA A 117 -8.86 -3.95 -13.66
N LEU A 118 -7.71 -3.45 -14.13
CA LEU A 118 -6.48 -4.24 -14.25
C LEU A 118 -5.94 -4.68 -12.88
N SER A 119 -5.93 -3.77 -11.89
CA SER A 119 -5.46 -4.07 -10.53
C SER A 119 -6.36 -5.12 -9.85
N ILE A 120 -7.68 -5.01 -9.98
CA ILE A 120 -8.63 -6.04 -9.52
C ILE A 120 -8.43 -7.35 -10.29
N GLY A 121 -8.17 -7.28 -11.59
CA GLY A 121 -7.83 -8.45 -12.41
C GLY A 121 -6.62 -9.22 -11.89
N LEU A 122 -5.60 -8.52 -11.37
CA LEU A 122 -4.44 -9.15 -10.72
C LEU A 122 -4.82 -9.86 -9.42
N TRP A 123 -5.68 -9.27 -8.59
CA TRP A 123 -6.20 -9.94 -7.39
C TRP A 123 -7.00 -11.19 -7.72
N ILE A 124 -7.91 -11.09 -8.70
CA ILE A 124 -8.70 -12.23 -9.17
C ILE A 124 -7.76 -13.33 -9.69
N SER A 125 -6.73 -12.94 -10.45
CA SER A 125 -5.78 -13.91 -11.02
C SER A 125 -4.97 -14.61 -9.93
N HIS A 126 -4.55 -13.88 -8.90
CA HIS A 126 -3.88 -14.46 -7.75
C HIS A 126 -4.80 -15.45 -7.01
N PHE A 127 -6.01 -15.03 -6.63
CA PHE A 127 -6.89 -15.86 -5.80
C PHE A 127 -7.47 -17.07 -6.53
N LEU A 128 -7.79 -16.95 -7.82
CA LEU A 128 -8.44 -18.03 -8.58
C LEU A 128 -7.45 -18.92 -9.32
N TYR A 129 -6.33 -18.37 -9.79
CA TYR A 129 -5.38 -19.08 -10.64
C TYR A 129 -3.99 -19.23 -10.00
N GLY A 130 -3.73 -18.61 -8.85
CA GLY A 130 -2.41 -18.63 -8.22
C GLY A 130 -1.36 -17.86 -9.02
N VAL A 131 -1.78 -16.89 -9.84
CA VAL A 131 -0.89 -16.10 -10.71
C VAL A 131 -1.06 -14.61 -10.44
N PRO A 132 -0.04 -13.90 -9.93
CA PRO A 132 1.25 -14.44 -9.46
C PRO A 132 1.10 -15.26 -8.16
N PRO A 133 2.06 -16.14 -7.82
CA PRO A 133 2.00 -16.96 -6.59
C PRO A 133 1.96 -16.14 -5.31
N GLY A 134 2.69 -15.02 -5.26
CA GLY A 134 2.66 -14.03 -4.18
C GLY A 134 1.70 -12.88 -4.47
N VAL A 135 1.28 -12.18 -3.42
CA VAL A 135 0.35 -11.03 -3.53
C VAL A 135 1.05 -9.68 -3.70
N ALA A 136 2.38 -9.58 -3.65
CA ALA A 136 3.07 -8.29 -3.73
C ALA A 136 2.76 -7.53 -5.04
N ILE A 137 2.59 -8.22 -6.16
CA ILE A 137 2.26 -7.59 -7.45
C ILE A 137 0.84 -6.98 -7.41
N PRO A 138 -0.23 -7.73 -7.04
CA PRO A 138 -1.54 -7.13 -6.79
C PRO A 138 -1.49 -5.93 -5.83
N GLU A 139 -0.79 -6.05 -4.70
CA GLU A 139 -0.65 -4.98 -3.70
C GLU A 139 0.03 -3.73 -4.28
N LEU A 140 1.19 -3.90 -4.92
CA LEU A 140 1.95 -2.81 -5.54
C LEU A 140 1.14 -2.13 -6.66
N SER A 141 0.36 -2.89 -7.43
CA SER A 141 -0.46 -2.32 -8.49
C SER A 141 -1.51 -1.34 -7.94
N ALA A 142 -2.17 -1.70 -6.84
CA ALA A 142 -3.19 -0.88 -6.20
C ALA A 142 -2.56 0.36 -5.55
N ILE A 143 -1.43 0.19 -4.85
CA ILE A 143 -0.69 1.29 -4.23
C ILE A 143 -0.17 2.27 -5.29
N ALA A 144 0.45 1.77 -6.36
CA ALA A 144 1.00 2.61 -7.43
C ALA A 144 -0.11 3.42 -8.13
N LEU A 145 -1.26 2.80 -8.39
CA LEU A 145 -2.41 3.48 -8.98
C LEU A 145 -2.94 4.59 -8.06
N ALA A 146 -3.12 4.30 -6.77
CA ALA A 146 -3.57 5.28 -5.79
C ALA A 146 -2.57 6.44 -5.62
N LEU A 147 -1.28 6.14 -5.59
CA LEU A 147 -0.22 7.15 -5.53
C LEU A 147 -0.21 8.04 -6.78
N TYR A 148 -0.40 7.46 -7.97
CA TYR A 148 -0.51 8.23 -9.22
C TYR A 148 -1.66 9.24 -9.13
N TYR A 149 -2.84 8.81 -8.68
CA TYR A 149 -3.99 9.70 -8.51
C TYR A 149 -3.75 10.75 -7.42
N TYR A 150 -3.13 10.37 -6.30
CA TYR A 150 -2.79 11.28 -5.21
C TYR A 150 -1.85 12.42 -5.64
N VAL A 151 -0.87 12.11 -6.48
CA VAL A 151 0.08 13.12 -6.99
C VAL A 151 -0.55 13.99 -8.07
N THR A 152 -1.34 13.40 -8.98
CA THR A 152 -1.78 14.08 -10.21
C THR A 152 -3.17 14.70 -10.15
N ARG A 153 -4.06 14.26 -9.25
CA ARG A 153 -5.43 14.76 -9.16
C ARG A 153 -5.68 15.50 -7.85
N PRO A 154 -6.29 16.70 -7.87
CA PRO A 154 -6.58 17.51 -6.70
C PRO A 154 -7.52 16.81 -5.72
#